data_AF-A0A942LHS6-F1
#
_entry.id   AF-A0A942LHS6-F1
#
_cell.length_a   1.000
_cell.length_b   1.000
_cell.length_c   1.000
_cell.angle_alpha   90.00
_cell.angle_beta   90.00
_cell.angle_gamma   90.00
#
_symmetry.space_group_name_H-M   'P 1'
#
loop_
_entity.id
_entity.type
_entity.pdbx_description
1 polymer ?
#
loop_
_entity_poly.entity_id
_entity_poly.type
_entity_poly.pdbx_seq_one_letter_code
_entity_poly.pdbx_strand_id
1 'polypeptide(L)' 'MSTIETDNMSISISSIEGSQQKSIKNNILKGENLFYVDIKELHTGLYFINVIVNDVVLRTEKFILIR' A
#
# COMPACT_ATOMS: atom_id res chain seq x y z
N MET A 1 29.35 -2.33 -10.97
CA MET A 1 28.03 -1.74 -10.69
C MET A 1 27.26 -2.80 -9.92
N SER A 2 27.11 -2.65 -8.60
CA SER A 2 26.50 -3.67 -7.74
C SER A 2 24.97 -3.64 -7.89
N THR A 3 24.39 -4.77 -8.25
CA THR A 3 22.95 -5.01 -8.31
C THR A 3 22.36 -4.86 -6.91
N ILE A 4 21.33 -4.03 -6.76
CA ILE A 4 20.53 -3.95 -5.54
C ILE A 4 19.32 -4.87 -5.75
N GLU A 5 19.26 -5.98 -5.00
CA GLU A 5 18.07 -6.81 -4.89
C GLU A 5 16.96 -6.01 -4.19
N THR A 6 15.79 -5.90 -4.82
CA THR A 6 14.61 -5.23 -4.23
C THR A 6 13.40 -6.17 -4.23
N ASP A 7 13.60 -7.46 -3.95
CA ASP A 7 12.53 -8.47 -4.08
C ASP A 7 11.68 -8.65 -2.80
N ASN A 8 11.97 -7.87 -1.75
CA ASN A 8 11.27 -7.97 -0.46
C ASN A 8 10.48 -6.71 -0.08
N MET A 9 9.91 -6.00 -1.06
CA MET A 9 9.02 -4.85 -0.80
C MET A 9 7.57 -5.21 -1.10
N SER A 10 6.67 -4.95 -0.15
CA SER A 10 5.23 -4.99 -0.37
C SER A 10 4.56 -3.71 0.12
N ILE A 11 3.36 -3.45 -0.41
CA ILE A 11 2.51 -2.34 -0.02
C ILE A 11 1.17 -2.94 0.36
N SER A 12 0.75 -2.71 1.60
CA SER A 12 -0.54 -3.14 2.14
C SER A 12 -1.43 -1.91 2.33
N ILE A 13 -2.67 -2.01 1.87
CA ILE A 13 -3.65 -0.94 1.98
C ILE A 13 -4.86 -1.47 2.73
N SER A 14 -5.42 -0.63 3.60
CA SER A 14 -6.61 -0.98 4.38
C SER A 14 -7.53 0.21 4.58
N SER A 15 -8.84 -0.04 4.61
CA SER A 15 -9.88 0.92 4.97
C SER A 15 -10.31 0.75 6.43
N ILE A 16 -10.94 1.78 6.99
CA ILE A 16 -11.77 1.65 8.19
C ILE A 16 -13.23 1.57 7.77
N GLU A 17 -13.87 0.46 8.12
CA GLU A 17 -15.30 0.25 7.92
C GLU A 17 -15.96 -0.03 9.27
N GLY A 18 -16.77 0.93 9.75
CA GLY A 18 -17.29 0.91 11.12
C GLY A 18 -16.16 1.01 12.14
N SER A 19 -16.02 0.02 13.01
CA SER A 19 -14.98 -0.04 14.05
C SER A 19 -13.83 -0.99 13.72
N GLN A 20 -13.75 -1.52 12.49
CA GLN A 20 -12.75 -2.50 12.10
C GLN A 20 -11.92 -2.03 10.90
N GLN A 21 -10.63 -2.35 10.93
CA GLN A 21 -9.72 -2.16 9.81
C GLN A 21 -9.81 -3.38 8.89
N LYS A 22 -10.04 -3.14 7.60
CA LYS A 22 -10.13 -4.20 6.57
C LYS A 22 -9.06 -4.02 5.52
N SER A 23 -8.31 -5.08 5.24
CA SER A 23 -7.32 -5.09 4.17
C SER A 23 -8.00 -5.08 2.80
N ILE A 24 -7.45 -4.28 1.89
CA ILE A 24 -7.92 -4.14 0.51
C ILE A 24 -6.95 -4.91 -0.38
N LYS A 25 -7.48 -5.76 -1.25
CA LYS A 25 -6.64 -6.45 -2.23
C LYS A 25 -6.10 -5.44 -3.22
N ASN A 26 -4.79 -5.46 -3.43
CA ASN A 26 -4.11 -4.59 -4.36
C ASN A 26 -3.06 -5.35 -5.15
N ASN A 27 -2.78 -4.88 -6.36
CA ASN A 27 -1.65 -5.33 -7.15
C ASN A 27 -0.58 -4.24 -7.16
N ILE A 28 0.69 -4.64 -7.03
CA ILE A 28 1.81 -3.71 -7.11
C ILE A 28 2.40 -3.81 -8.51
N LEU A 29 2.47 -2.68 -9.20
CA LEU A 29 3.10 -2.55 -10.51
C LEU A 29 4.44 -1.84 -10.32
N LYS A 30 5.52 -2.41 -10.88
CA LYS A 30 6.87 -1.84 -10.82
C LYS A 30 7.13 -1.02 -12.08
N GLY A 31 7.31 0.29 -11.91
CA GLY A 31 7.90 1.18 -12.92
C GLY A 31 9.41 1.29 -12.74
N GLU A 32 10.09 2.03 -13.63
CA GLU A 32 11.56 2.13 -13.62
C GLU A 32 12.14 2.69 -12.30
N ASN A 33 11.46 3.68 -11.69
CA ASN A 33 11.87 4.30 -10.42
C ASN A 33 10.69 4.50 -9.44
N LEU A 34 9.53 3.92 -9.75
CA LEU A 34 8.28 4.14 -9.03
C LEU A 34 7.55 2.82 -8.84
N PHE A 35 6.84 2.70 -7.71
CA PHE A 35 5.88 1.62 -7.49
C PHE A 35 4.47 2.21 -7.55
N TYR A 36 3.60 1.55 -8.30
CA TYR A 36 2.20 1.89 -8.40
C TYR A 36 1.39 0.82 -7.70
N VAL A 37 0.27 1.23 -7.10
CA VAL A 37 -0.68 0.30 -6.48
C VAL A 37 -2.00 0.42 -7.23
N ASP A 38 -2.34 -0.64 -7.96
CA ASP A 38 -3.63 -0.75 -8.63
C ASP A 38 -4.69 -1.25 -7.66
N ILE A 39 -5.76 -0.46 -7.49
CA ILE A 39 -6.89 -0.73 -6.60
C ILE A 39 -8.17 -0.46 -7.38
N LYS A 40 -8.95 -1.53 -7.60
CA LYS A 40 -10.15 -1.46 -8.45
C LYS A 40 -11.34 -0.76 -7.79
N GLU A 41 -11.46 -0.84 -6.47
CA GLU A 41 -12.65 -0.38 -5.74
C GLU A 41 -12.22 0.43 -4.49
N LEU A 42 -12.23 1.76 -4.61
CA LEU A 42 -12.00 2.70 -3.49
C LEU A 42 -13.20 3.62 -3.30
N HIS A 43 -13.80 3.63 -2.13
CA HIS A 43 -14.94 4.51 -1.79
C HIS A 43 -14.50 5.69 -0.91
N THR A 44 -15.36 6.70 -0.73
CA THR A 44 -15.10 7.76 0.26
C THR A 44 -14.89 7.11 1.63
N GLY A 45 -13.79 7.45 2.30
CA GLY A 45 -13.43 6.79 3.56
C GLY A 45 -12.02 7.10 4.06
N LEU A 46 -11.69 6.52 5.20
CA LEU A 46 -10.37 6.63 5.80
C LEU A 46 -9.52 5.40 5.45
N TYR A 47 -8.29 5.65 5.02
CA TYR A 47 -7.37 4.62 4.55
C TYR A 47 -6.00 4.72 5.21
N PHE A 48 -5.34 3.57 5.30
CA PHE A 48 -3.96 3.42 5.74
C PHE A 48 -3.16 2.68 4.65
N ILE A 49 -1.98 3.19 4.32
CA ILE A 49 -1.01 2.56 3.42
C ILE A 49 0.23 2.20 4.25
N ASN A 50 0.60 0.93 4.26
CA ASN A 50 1.81 0.43 4.89
C ASN A 50 2.82 0.02 3.82
N VAL A 51 4.02 0.60 3.86
CA VAL A 51 5.16 0.15 3.08
C VAL A 51 5.95 -0.83 3.92
N ILE A 52 6.06 -2.07 3.45
CA ILE A 52 6.68 -3.18 4.17
C ILE A 52 7.93 -3.60 3.41
N VAL A 53 9.08 -3.65 4.08
CA VAL A 53 10.35 -4.10 3.50
C VAL A 53 10.96 -5.15 4.43
N ASN A 54 11.28 -6.34 3.89
CA ASN A 54 11.79 -7.46 4.68
C ASN A 54 10.91 -7.77 5.91
N ASP A 55 9.59 -7.85 5.71
CA ASP A 55 8.58 -8.09 6.76
C ASP A 55 8.49 -7.02 7.86
N VAL A 56 9.18 -5.88 7.71
CA VAL A 56 9.12 -4.74 8.64
C VAL A 56 8.30 -3.61 8.02
N VAL A 57 7.34 -3.08 8.78
CA VAL A 57 6.62 -1.85 8.38
C VAL A 57 7.57 -0.67 8.49
N LEU A 58 8.02 -0.17 7.33
CA LEU A 58 8.94 0.97 7.24
C LEU A 58 8.22 2.30 7.41
N ARG A 59 7.00 2.39 6.86
CA ARG A 59 6.22 3.63 6.84
C ARG A 59 4.72 3.33 6.79
N THR A 60 3.95 4.10 7.56
CA THR A 60 2.49 4.10 7.50
C THR A 60 2.01 5.50 7.15
N GLU A 61 1.18 5.60 6.11
CA GLU A 61 0.52 6.84 5.71
C GLU A 61 -0.98 6.71 5.90
N LYS A 62 -1.61 7.79 6.36
CA LYS A 62 -3.05 7.87 6.60
C LYS A 62 -3.64 8.96 5.72
N PHE A 63 -4.71 8.65 4.98
CA PHE A 63 -5.41 9.64 4.16
C PHE A 63 -6.93 9.40 4.15
N ILE A 64 -7.68 10.48 3.89
CA ILE A 64 -9.13 10.42 3.66
C ILE A 64 -9.35 10.58 2.17
N LEU A 65 -10.01 9.61 1.54
CA LEU A 65 -10.50 9.75 0.18
C LEU A 65 -11.90 10.37 0.23
N ILE A 66 -12.11 11.44 -0.52
CA ILE A 66 -13.42 12.05 -0.76
C ILE A 66 -13.62 12.01 -2.28
N ARG A 67 -14.66 11.31 -2.73
CA ARG A 67 -15.07 11.31 -4.14
C ARG A 67 -15.81 12.60 -4.51
#